data_AF-A0A248L6Y9-F1
#
_entry.id   AF-A0A248L6Y9-F1
#
_cell.length_a   1.000
_cell.length_b   1.000
_cell.length_c   1.000
_cell.angle_alpha   90.00
_cell.angle_beta   90.00
_cell.angle_gamma   90.00
#
_symmetry.space_group_name_H-M   'P 1'
#
loop_
_entity.id
_entity.type
_entity.pdbx_description
1 polymer ?
#
loop_
_entity_poly.entity_id
_entity_poly.type
_entity_poly.pdbx_seq_one_letter_code
_entity_poly.pdbx_strand_id
1 'polypeptide(L)'
;MKVVIYCRVSTEKEAQESSLERQRAELSGLALTKGFEIIDIIVEKESGYDVEREGMLTVLDYVTRHLVEAVLVTDDTRIGRGNAKIAILHTFKKHDVQLMTMESDGEYQLADAEAMVLEIVSLVEEYQRKLHNAKIARGMRRAVDNGFRPEQNLNRQGENAGRSRKEVPIEEIVRLRELGLTFADIATTLRGMGHDISKATVNRRYLEYKEVVQSYE
;
A
#
# COMPACT_ATOMS: atom_id res chain seq x y z
N MET A 1 16.82 -3.81 7.69
CA MET A 1 16.16 -4.27 6.47
C MET A 1 15.90 -5.77 6.59
N LYS A 2 14.64 -6.16 6.51
CA LYS A 2 14.19 -7.56 6.51
C LYS A 2 14.19 -8.12 5.10
N VAL A 3 14.76 -9.31 4.93
CA VAL A 3 14.98 -9.85 3.60
C VAL A 3 14.64 -11.33 3.50
N VAL A 4 14.25 -11.77 2.31
CA VAL A 4 14.11 -13.20 1.98
C VAL A 4 15.13 -13.58 0.92
N ILE A 5 15.78 -14.72 1.09
CA ILE A 5 16.72 -15.28 0.12
C ILE A 5 15.98 -16.27 -0.75
N TYR A 6 16.13 -16.17 -2.07
CA TYR A 6 15.56 -17.12 -3.01
C TYR A 6 16.65 -17.73 -3.92
N CYS A 7 16.82 -19.04 -3.82
CA CYS A 7 17.80 -19.81 -4.59
C CYS A 7 17.08 -20.75 -5.55
N ARG A 8 17.53 -20.78 -6.81
CA ARG A 8 16.91 -21.63 -7.86
C ARG A 8 17.95 -22.32 -8.73
N VAL A 9 17.64 -23.53 -9.16
CA VAL A 9 18.35 -24.28 -10.22
C VAL A 9 17.36 -24.98 -11.15
N SER A 10 17.75 -25.24 -12.40
CA SER A 10 16.89 -25.92 -13.38
C SER A 10 17.05 -27.44 -13.27
N THR A 11 15.99 -28.16 -12.89
CA THR A 11 15.80 -29.62 -12.69
C THR A 11 16.73 -30.72 -13.28
N GLU A 12 17.67 -30.47 -14.19
CA GLU A 12 18.27 -31.53 -15.02
C GLU A 12 19.55 -32.21 -14.52
N LYS A 13 20.23 -31.83 -13.41
CA LYS A 13 21.49 -32.51 -13.00
C LYS A 13 21.79 -32.54 -11.50
N GLU A 14 22.35 -33.65 -11.00
CA GLU A 14 22.87 -33.84 -9.63
C GLU A 14 23.92 -32.79 -9.22
N ALA A 15 24.67 -32.24 -10.19
CA ALA A 15 25.64 -31.16 -9.97
C ALA A 15 25.02 -29.83 -9.47
N GLN A 16 23.71 -29.77 -9.28
CA GLN A 16 22.99 -28.56 -8.88
C GLN A 16 22.73 -28.44 -7.38
N GLU A 17 22.89 -29.51 -6.61
CA GLU A 17 22.76 -29.43 -5.15
C GLU A 17 23.88 -28.56 -4.55
N SER A 18 25.12 -28.75 -5.03
CA SER A 18 26.25 -27.89 -4.68
C SER A 18 26.07 -26.44 -5.17
N SER A 19 25.37 -26.24 -6.28
CA SER A 19 25.05 -24.89 -6.79
C SER A 19 24.07 -24.16 -5.86
N LEU A 20 23.03 -24.83 -5.38
CA LEU A 20 22.07 -24.24 -4.43
C LEU A 20 22.74 -23.90 -3.09
N GLU A 21 23.57 -24.80 -2.57
CA GLU A 21 24.33 -24.53 -1.34
C GLU A 21 25.24 -23.33 -1.49
N ARG A 22 25.92 -23.21 -2.64
CA ARG A 22 26.75 -22.05 -2.96
C ARG A 22 25.94 -20.76 -3.04
N GLN A 23 24.81 -20.75 -3.77
CA GLN A 23 23.92 -19.59 -3.84
C GLN A 23 23.48 -19.15 -2.44
N ARG A 24 23.05 -20.11 -1.60
CA ARG A 24 22.64 -19.82 -0.22
C ARG A 24 23.78 -19.20 0.59
N ALA A 25 24.99 -19.77 0.51
CA ALA A 25 26.15 -19.27 1.25
C ALA A 25 26.55 -17.86 0.80
N GLU A 26 26.60 -17.60 -0.50
CA GLU A 26 26.92 -16.30 -1.10
C GLU A 26 25.91 -15.23 -0.65
N LEU A 27 24.60 -15.52 -0.74
CA LEU A 27 23.53 -14.58 -0.38
C LEU A 27 23.43 -14.36 1.13
N SER A 28 23.65 -15.40 1.94
CA SER A 28 23.71 -15.26 3.40
C SER A 28 24.91 -14.40 3.82
N GLY A 29 26.06 -14.57 3.14
CA GLY A 29 27.23 -13.74 3.34
C GLY A 29 26.99 -12.27 2.97
N LEU A 30 26.30 -12.02 1.85
CA LEU A 30 25.89 -10.67 1.45
C LEU A 30 24.97 -10.03 2.50
N ALA A 31 23.93 -10.75 2.93
CA ALA A 31 23.01 -10.29 3.96
C ALA A 31 23.73 -9.96 5.27
N LEU A 32 24.66 -10.83 5.71
CA LEU A 32 25.48 -10.59 6.90
C LEU A 32 26.36 -9.34 6.75
N THR A 33 27.03 -9.19 5.61
CA THR A 33 27.90 -8.04 5.32
C THR A 33 27.14 -6.72 5.33
N LYS A 34 25.89 -6.73 4.86
CA LYS A 34 25.02 -5.53 4.84
C LYS A 34 24.17 -5.36 6.09
N GLY A 35 24.26 -6.26 7.08
CA GLY A 35 23.48 -6.19 8.32
C GLY A 35 21.98 -6.41 8.11
N PHE A 36 21.60 -7.23 7.12
CA PHE A 36 20.21 -7.57 6.83
C PHE A 36 19.71 -8.71 7.73
N GLU A 37 18.43 -8.64 8.09
CA GLU A 37 17.75 -9.69 8.84
C GLU A 37 17.13 -10.68 7.84
N ILE A 38 17.68 -11.89 7.77
CA ILE A 38 17.15 -12.95 6.90
C ILE A 38 15.90 -13.55 7.58
N ILE A 39 14.74 -13.30 6.99
CA ILE A 39 13.44 -13.81 7.47
C ILE A 39 13.26 -15.27 7.07
N ASP A 40 13.64 -15.62 5.84
CA ASP A 40 13.53 -16.98 5.33
C ASP A 40 14.53 -17.22 4.17
N ILE A 41 14.82 -18.49 3.89
CA ILE A 41 15.64 -18.95 2.78
C ILE A 41 14.85 -20.00 2.00
N ILE A 42 14.39 -19.61 0.81
CA ILE A 42 13.56 -20.45 -0.05
C ILE A 42 14.43 -21.05 -1.14
N VAL A 43 14.35 -22.37 -1.30
CA VAL A 43 15.13 -23.14 -2.26
C VAL A 43 14.19 -23.87 -3.21
N GLU A 44 14.41 -23.71 -4.51
CA GLU A 44 13.54 -24.28 -5.54
C GLU A 44 14.34 -24.99 -6.65
N LYS A 45 13.86 -26.16 -7.07
CA LYS A 45 14.42 -26.96 -8.16
C LYS A 45 13.42 -26.98 -9.32
N GLU A 46 13.19 -25.84 -9.96
CA GLU A 46 12.22 -25.70 -11.06
C GLU A 46 12.71 -24.78 -12.19
N SER A 47 12.10 -24.94 -13.37
CA SER A 47 12.38 -24.10 -14.54
C SER A 47 11.83 -22.70 -14.34
N GLY A 48 12.60 -21.67 -14.73
CA GLY A 48 12.18 -20.27 -14.65
C GLY A 48 11.10 -19.83 -15.65
N TYR A 49 10.60 -20.76 -16.48
CA TYR A 49 9.44 -20.56 -17.36
C TYR A 49 8.13 -21.02 -16.73
N ASP A 50 8.20 -21.81 -15.66
CA ASP A 50 7.01 -22.27 -14.96
C ASP A 50 6.39 -21.13 -14.15
N VAL A 51 5.07 -21.06 -14.19
CA VAL A 51 4.26 -20.04 -13.51
C VAL A 51 3.85 -20.53 -12.12
N GLU A 52 3.72 -21.85 -11.93
CA GLU A 52 3.29 -22.47 -10.66
C GLU A 52 4.49 -22.88 -9.80
N ARG A 53 5.36 -21.91 -9.50
CA ARG A 53 6.57 -22.09 -8.70
C ARG A 53 6.29 -21.91 -7.21
N GLU A 54 6.08 -22.99 -6.48
CA GLU A 54 5.72 -23.00 -5.04
C GLU A 54 6.67 -22.15 -4.16
N GLY A 55 7.97 -22.21 -4.41
CA GLY A 55 8.95 -21.39 -3.71
C GLY A 55 8.80 -19.90 -4.04
N MET A 56 8.62 -19.56 -5.31
CA MET A 56 8.34 -18.17 -5.70
C MET A 56 6.99 -17.67 -5.17
N LEU A 57 5.96 -18.51 -5.13
CA LEU A 57 4.67 -18.17 -4.52
C LEU A 57 4.82 -17.86 -3.03
N THR A 58 5.68 -18.61 -2.32
CA THR A 58 6.03 -18.33 -0.93
C THR A 58 6.73 -16.97 -0.79
N VAL A 59 7.69 -16.64 -1.68
CA VAL A 59 8.32 -15.30 -1.71
C VAL A 59 7.25 -14.21 -1.91
N LEU A 60 6.33 -14.41 -2.86
CA LEU A 60 5.26 -13.46 -3.13
C LEU A 60 4.29 -13.31 -1.94
N ASP A 61 4.05 -14.35 -1.14
CA ASP A 61 3.27 -14.25 0.10
C ASP A 61 3.98 -13.35 1.13
N TYR A 62 5.30 -13.51 1.33
CA TYR A 62 6.08 -12.61 2.19
C TYR A 62 6.01 -11.15 1.72
N VAL A 63 6.11 -10.92 0.41
CA VAL A 63 6.03 -9.58 -0.20
C VAL A 63 4.64 -8.97 -0.03
N THR A 64 3.59 -9.70 -0.38
CA THR A 64 2.21 -9.19 -0.34
C THR A 64 1.71 -8.93 1.08
N ARG A 65 2.27 -9.63 2.07
CA ARG A 65 2.03 -9.41 3.51
C ARG A 65 2.94 -8.35 4.14
N HIS A 66 3.80 -7.71 3.35
CA HIS A 66 4.76 -6.70 3.82
C HIS A 66 5.69 -7.20 4.95
N LEU A 67 6.10 -8.46 4.87
CA LEU A 67 6.98 -9.08 5.88
C LEU A 67 8.47 -8.85 5.57
N VAL A 68 8.78 -8.45 4.34
CA VAL A 68 10.14 -8.22 3.84
C VAL A 68 10.22 -6.90 3.08
N GLU A 69 11.39 -6.29 3.11
CA GLU A 69 11.74 -5.05 2.40
C GLU A 69 12.55 -5.34 1.13
N ALA A 70 13.22 -6.50 1.06
CA ALA A 70 13.96 -6.91 -0.12
C ALA A 70 13.98 -8.43 -0.35
N VAL A 71 14.18 -8.83 -1.61
CA VAL A 71 14.40 -10.22 -2.03
C VAL A 71 15.81 -10.34 -2.59
N LEU A 72 16.60 -11.26 -2.06
CA LEU A 72 17.96 -11.53 -2.54
C LEU A 72 17.98 -12.73 -3.47
N VAL A 73 18.60 -12.55 -4.63
CA VAL A 73 18.90 -13.61 -5.60
C VAL A 73 20.33 -13.47 -6.11
N THR A 74 20.93 -14.52 -6.66
CA THR A 74 22.28 -14.39 -7.23
C THR A 74 22.28 -13.55 -8.50
N ASP A 75 21.31 -13.81 -9.37
CA ASP A 75 21.14 -13.18 -10.68
C ASP A 75 19.65 -13.06 -11.01
N ASP A 76 19.32 -12.17 -11.93
CA ASP A 76 17.94 -11.85 -12.34
C ASP A 76 17.20 -13.06 -12.95
N THR A 77 17.94 -14.00 -13.56
CA THR A 77 17.34 -15.20 -14.16
C THR A 77 16.76 -16.15 -13.11
N ARG A 78 17.12 -15.98 -11.82
CA ARG A 78 16.55 -16.76 -10.73
C ARG A 78 15.07 -16.47 -10.55
N ILE A 79 14.65 -15.21 -10.58
CA ILE A 79 13.25 -14.85 -10.37
C ILE A 79 12.34 -15.27 -11.54
N GLY A 80 12.86 -15.45 -12.76
CA GLY A 80 12.09 -15.97 -13.89
C GLY A 80 12.62 -15.45 -15.23
N ARG A 81 11.92 -15.77 -16.32
CA ARG A 81 12.22 -15.25 -17.67
C ARG A 81 10.99 -14.69 -18.37
N GLY A 82 11.20 -13.75 -19.29
CA GLY A 82 10.12 -13.15 -20.10
C GLY A 82 9.01 -12.53 -19.26
N ASN A 83 7.75 -12.84 -19.58
CA ASN A 83 6.58 -12.27 -18.91
C ASN A 83 6.53 -12.59 -17.41
N ALA A 84 7.03 -13.77 -16.99
CA ALA A 84 7.06 -14.14 -15.58
C ALA A 84 7.95 -13.22 -14.75
N LYS A 85 9.11 -12.82 -15.31
CA LYS A 85 10.03 -11.86 -14.68
C LYS A 85 9.34 -10.51 -14.50
N ILE A 86 8.67 -10.00 -15.54
CA ILE A 86 7.96 -8.72 -15.49
C ILE A 86 6.84 -8.75 -14.44
N ALA A 87 6.07 -9.84 -14.36
CA ALA A 87 5.00 -9.98 -13.36
C ALA A 87 5.53 -9.94 -11.92
N ILE A 88 6.67 -10.58 -11.66
CA ILE A 88 7.31 -10.57 -10.34
C ILE A 88 7.87 -9.20 -10.01
N LEU A 89 8.60 -8.58 -10.94
CA LEU A 89 9.13 -7.22 -10.77
C LEU A 89 8.01 -6.20 -10.52
N HIS A 90 6.89 -6.32 -11.23
CA HIS A 90 5.70 -5.49 -11.03
C HIS A 90 5.14 -5.66 -9.62
N THR A 91 5.05 -6.91 -9.14
CA THR A 91 4.57 -7.20 -7.79
C THR A 91 5.51 -6.61 -6.73
N PHE A 92 6.82 -6.77 -6.89
CA PHE A 92 7.81 -6.21 -5.96
C PHE A 92 7.70 -4.68 -5.92
N LYS A 93 7.66 -4.03 -7.09
CA LYS A 93 7.49 -2.57 -7.19
C LYS A 93 6.18 -2.09 -6.56
N LYS A 94 5.08 -2.80 -6.76
CA LYS A 94 3.76 -2.47 -6.18
C LYS A 94 3.76 -2.53 -4.65
N HIS A 95 4.57 -3.41 -4.06
CA HIS A 95 4.67 -3.61 -2.62
C HIS A 95 5.89 -2.93 -1.97
N ASP A 96 6.60 -2.08 -2.73
CA ASP A 96 7.81 -1.37 -2.28
C ASP A 96 8.92 -2.30 -1.79
N VAL A 97 9.08 -3.44 -2.48
CA VAL A 97 10.11 -4.43 -2.19
C VAL A 97 11.22 -4.35 -3.23
N GLN A 98 12.47 -4.28 -2.76
CA GLN A 98 13.64 -4.21 -3.63
C GLN A 98 14.08 -5.61 -4.08
N LEU A 99 14.42 -5.76 -5.37
CA LEU A 99 15.15 -6.93 -5.83
C LEU A 99 16.64 -6.66 -5.69
N MET A 100 17.36 -7.54 -5.00
CA MET A 100 18.78 -7.44 -4.79
C MET A 100 19.53 -8.59 -5.45
N THR A 101 20.56 -8.27 -6.23
CA THR A 101 21.40 -9.24 -6.92
C THR A 101 22.85 -9.17 -6.45
N MET A 102 23.58 -10.28 -6.60
CA MET A 102 25.04 -10.30 -6.34
C MET A 102 25.82 -9.49 -7.38
N GLU A 103 25.32 -9.42 -8.63
CA GLU A 103 26.01 -8.75 -9.73
C GLU A 103 26.04 -7.21 -9.62
N SER A 104 25.16 -6.62 -8.80
CA SER A 104 24.93 -5.15 -8.77
C SER A 104 25.25 -4.49 -7.43
N ASP A 105 26.05 -5.12 -6.57
CA ASP A 105 26.41 -4.64 -5.21
C ASP A 105 25.20 -4.08 -4.43
N GLY A 106 24.03 -4.71 -4.55
CA GLY A 106 22.85 -4.26 -3.82
C GLY A 106 21.59 -4.36 -4.63
N GLU A 107 21.33 -3.42 -5.54
CA GLU A 107 20.00 -3.23 -6.11
C GLU A 107 19.96 -3.57 -7.60
N TYR A 108 18.99 -4.39 -7.98
CA TYR A 108 18.75 -4.73 -9.37
C TYR A 108 18.31 -3.49 -10.14
N GLN A 109 19.11 -3.10 -11.13
CA GLN A 109 18.76 -2.02 -12.03
C GLN A 109 17.91 -2.56 -13.18
N LEU A 110 16.69 -2.03 -13.30
CA LEU A 110 15.81 -2.33 -14.42
C LEU A 110 16.47 -1.88 -15.73
N ALA A 111 16.44 -2.73 -16.75
CA ALA A 111 16.76 -2.29 -18.09
C ALA A 111 15.67 -1.34 -18.61
N ASP A 112 16.02 -0.41 -19.52
CA ASP A 112 15.07 0.57 -20.07
C ASP A 112 13.78 -0.09 -20.61
N ALA A 113 13.91 -1.22 -21.30
CA ALA A 113 12.78 -1.99 -21.82
C ALA A 113 11.89 -2.54 -20.68
N GLU A 114 12.47 -3.00 -19.58
CA GLU A 114 11.72 -3.51 -18.43
C GLU A 114 10.99 -2.37 -17.71
N ALA A 115 11.66 -1.24 -17.51
CA ALA A 115 11.07 -0.05 -16.90
C ALA A 115 9.87 0.45 -17.72
N MET A 116 10.02 0.57 -19.04
CA MET A 116 8.92 0.97 -19.93
C MET A 116 7.72 0.00 -19.86
N VAL A 117 7.98 -1.31 -19.87
CA VAL A 117 6.90 -2.31 -19.79
C VAL A 117 6.17 -2.21 -18.45
N LEU A 118 6.88 -2.06 -17.34
CA LEU A 118 6.28 -1.90 -16.00
C LEU A 118 5.41 -0.64 -15.91
N GLU A 119 5.84 0.47 -16.50
CA GLU A 119 5.05 1.70 -16.59
C GLU A 119 3.76 1.49 -17.40
N ILE A 120 3.85 0.83 -18.56
CA ILE A 120 2.69 0.52 -19.39
C ILE A 120 1.70 -0.38 -18.63
N VAL A 121 2.17 -1.42 -17.95
CA VAL A 121 1.33 -2.31 -17.13
C VAL A 121 0.63 -1.51 -16.03
N SER A 122 1.37 -0.64 -15.33
CA SER A 122 0.80 0.21 -14.27
C SER A 122 -0.29 1.15 -14.80
N LEU A 123 -0.08 1.75 -15.97
CA LEU A 123 -1.07 2.61 -16.64
C LEU A 123 -2.33 1.81 -17.04
N VAL A 124 -2.16 0.62 -17.59
CA VAL A 124 -3.28 -0.26 -17.98
C VAL A 124 -4.08 -0.66 -16.73
N GLU A 125 -3.42 -1.01 -15.63
CA GLU A 125 -4.10 -1.33 -14.36
C GLU A 125 -4.92 -0.16 -13.81
N GLU A 126 -4.36 1.06 -13.84
CA GLU A 126 -5.08 2.26 -13.42
C GLU A 126 -6.32 2.50 -14.29
N TYR A 127 -6.17 2.34 -15.61
CA TYR A 127 -7.27 2.48 -16.55
C TYR A 127 -8.38 1.44 -16.32
N GLN A 128 -8.01 0.17 -16.10
CA GLN A 128 -8.96 -0.89 -15.74
C GLN A 128 -9.72 -0.56 -14.44
N ARG A 129 -9.02 -0.05 -13.42
CA ARG A 129 -9.64 0.39 -12.17
C ARG A 129 -10.66 1.51 -12.39
N LYS A 130 -10.34 2.50 -13.22
CA LYS A 130 -11.26 3.59 -13.60
C LYS A 130 -12.51 3.07 -14.29
N LEU A 131 -12.36 2.17 -15.25
CA LEU A 131 -13.49 1.54 -15.95
C LEU A 131 -14.38 0.73 -15.00
N HIS A 132 -13.76 -0.04 -14.09
CA HIS A 132 -14.47 -0.83 -13.10
C HIS A 132 -15.29 0.07 -12.16
N ASN A 133 -14.68 1.12 -11.62
CA ASN A 133 -15.37 2.10 -10.75
C ASN A 133 -16.50 2.82 -11.48
N ALA A 134 -16.29 3.18 -12.76
CA ALA A 134 -17.34 3.78 -13.58
C ALA A 134 -18.51 2.80 -13.81
N LYS A 135 -18.24 1.50 -13.99
CA LYS A 135 -19.27 0.46 -14.11
C LYS A 135 -20.05 0.30 -12.81
N ILE A 136 -19.38 0.23 -11.66
CA ILE A 136 -20.01 0.19 -10.33
C ILE A 136 -20.90 1.43 -10.14
N ALA A 137 -20.37 2.63 -10.39
CA ALA A 137 -21.11 3.88 -10.19
C ALA A 137 -22.37 3.97 -11.08
N ARG A 138 -22.30 3.49 -12.33
CA ARG A 138 -23.48 3.40 -13.21
C ARG A 138 -24.50 2.39 -12.70
N GLY A 139 -24.04 1.21 -12.26
CA GLY A 139 -24.91 0.18 -11.68
C GLY A 139 -25.61 0.68 -10.41
N MET A 140 -24.87 1.32 -9.52
CA MET A 140 -25.37 1.93 -8.29
C MET A 140 -26.43 2.99 -8.58
N ARG A 141 -26.17 3.92 -9.51
CA ARG A 141 -27.17 4.93 -9.93
C ARG A 141 -28.48 4.30 -10.38
N ARG A 142 -28.42 3.32 -11.28
CA ARG A 142 -29.61 2.61 -11.74
C ARG A 142 -30.34 1.88 -10.62
N ALA A 143 -29.61 1.28 -9.69
CA ALA A 143 -30.23 0.63 -8.53
C ALA A 143 -30.96 1.66 -7.67
N VAL A 144 -30.33 2.80 -7.39
CA VAL A 144 -30.92 3.90 -6.61
C VAL A 144 -32.17 4.46 -7.30
N ASP A 145 -32.11 4.68 -8.61
CA ASP A 145 -33.27 5.13 -9.41
C ASP A 145 -34.44 4.13 -9.33
N ASN A 146 -34.14 2.84 -9.16
CA ASN A 146 -35.11 1.77 -8.95
C ASN A 146 -35.49 1.54 -7.48
N GLY A 147 -35.11 2.45 -6.57
CA GLY A 147 -35.50 2.43 -5.16
C GLY A 147 -34.53 1.71 -4.22
N PHE A 148 -33.35 1.27 -4.69
CA PHE A 148 -32.31 0.74 -3.81
C PHE A 148 -31.74 1.86 -2.93
N ARG A 149 -31.69 1.64 -1.62
CA ARG A 149 -31.20 2.61 -0.64
C ARG A 149 -29.85 2.15 -0.07
N PRO A 150 -28.70 2.52 -0.67
CA PRO A 150 -27.39 2.03 -0.27
C PRO A 150 -27.03 2.37 1.19
N GLU A 151 -27.60 3.43 1.75
CA GLU A 151 -27.47 3.77 3.17
C GLU A 151 -27.96 2.65 4.11
N GLN A 152 -28.87 1.80 3.66
CA GLN A 152 -29.39 0.68 4.45
C GLN A 152 -28.38 -0.48 4.57
N ASN A 153 -27.37 -0.55 3.70
CA ASN A 153 -26.32 -1.57 3.73
C ASN A 153 -25.08 -1.16 4.53
N LEU A 154 -25.11 0.00 5.16
CA LEU A 154 -24.05 0.42 6.06
C LEU A 154 -24.16 -0.37 7.37
N ASN A 155 -23.17 -1.22 7.67
CA ASN A 155 -23.11 -2.06 8.89
C ASN A 155 -23.04 -1.28 10.21
N ARG A 156 -23.01 0.05 10.16
CA ARG A 156 -23.08 0.95 11.32
C ARG A 156 -24.29 1.87 11.19
N GLN A 157 -25.47 1.33 11.44
CA GLN A 157 -26.65 2.15 11.70
C GLN A 157 -26.75 2.37 13.21
N GLY A 158 -26.68 3.63 13.66
CA GLY A 158 -26.68 4.01 15.08
C GLY A 158 -25.57 5.01 15.45
N GLU A 159 -25.23 5.09 16.73
CA GLU A 159 -24.32 6.09 17.36
C GLU A 159 -22.94 6.27 16.69
N ASN A 160 -22.53 5.34 15.81
CA ASN A 160 -21.24 5.33 15.11
C ASN A 160 -21.36 5.45 13.57
N ALA A 161 -22.49 5.91 13.03
CA ALA A 161 -22.76 6.10 11.59
C ALA A 161 -22.02 7.30 10.95
N GLY A 162 -20.88 7.70 11.50
CA GLY A 162 -20.33 9.04 11.36
C GLY A 162 -20.75 9.90 12.53
N ARG A 163 -19.86 10.76 13.04
CA ARG A 163 -20.15 11.63 14.18
C ARG A 163 -21.39 12.46 13.85
N SER A 164 -22.48 12.28 14.62
CA SER A 164 -23.59 13.22 14.61
C SER A 164 -23.02 14.63 14.77
N ARG A 165 -23.55 15.59 14.00
CA ARG A 165 -23.08 16.97 14.02
C ARG A 165 -23.32 17.50 15.45
N LYS A 166 -22.27 17.50 16.29
CA LYS A 166 -22.37 17.96 17.69
C LYS A 166 -22.99 19.35 17.72
N GLU A 167 -24.10 19.53 18.45
CA GLU A 167 -24.66 20.86 18.66
C GLU A 167 -23.68 21.66 19.51
N VAL A 168 -23.22 22.78 18.96
CA VAL A 168 -22.23 23.65 19.59
C VAL A 168 -22.67 25.09 19.41
N PRO A 169 -22.49 25.95 20.41
CA PRO A 169 -22.88 27.35 20.34
C PRO A 169 -21.93 28.11 19.39
N ILE A 170 -22.38 28.32 18.15
CA ILE A 170 -21.58 29.00 17.11
C ILE A 170 -21.32 30.45 17.52
N GLU A 171 -22.32 31.12 18.08
CA GLU A 171 -22.23 32.50 18.59
C GLU A 171 -21.10 32.64 19.62
N GLU A 172 -20.97 31.66 20.52
CA GLU A 172 -19.92 31.65 21.54
C GLU A 172 -18.52 31.43 20.92
N ILE A 173 -18.42 30.56 19.90
CA ILE A 173 -17.17 30.37 19.14
C ILE A 173 -16.74 31.67 18.48
N VAL A 174 -17.67 32.40 17.85
CA VAL A 174 -17.40 33.68 17.19
C VAL A 174 -16.99 34.73 18.21
N ARG A 175 -17.75 34.90 19.30
CA ARG A 175 -17.46 35.85 20.36
C ARG A 175 -16.08 35.63 20.97
N LEU A 176 -15.74 34.40 21.35
CA LEU A 176 -14.43 34.09 21.92
C LEU A 176 -13.29 34.32 20.92
N ARG A 177 -13.56 34.14 19.62
CA ARG A 177 -12.59 34.41 18.56
C ARG A 177 -12.35 35.91 18.37
N GLU A 178 -13.39 36.73 18.45
CA GLU A 178 -13.30 38.19 18.40
C GLU A 178 -12.57 38.76 19.63
N LEU A 179 -12.71 38.11 20.79
CA LEU A 179 -11.94 38.40 22.00
C LEU A 179 -10.46 37.95 21.92
N GLY A 180 -10.04 37.41 20.77
CA GLY A 180 -8.64 37.09 20.48
C GLY A 180 -8.17 35.69 20.91
N LEU A 181 -9.06 34.82 21.40
CA LEU A 181 -8.67 33.47 21.83
C LEU A 181 -8.27 32.59 20.65
N THR A 182 -7.36 31.64 20.90
CA THR A 182 -7.00 30.63 19.91
C THR A 182 -8.07 29.54 19.82
N PHE A 183 -8.17 28.84 18.69
CA PHE A 183 -9.11 27.71 18.55
C PHE A 183 -8.86 26.58 19.56
N ALA A 184 -7.65 26.46 20.12
CA ALA A 184 -7.35 25.49 21.17
C ALA A 184 -7.94 25.93 22.51
N ASP A 185 -7.85 27.21 22.83
CA ASP A 185 -8.42 27.78 24.05
C ASP A 185 -9.94 27.75 23.99
N ILE A 186 -10.53 28.13 22.85
CA ILE A 186 -11.98 28.07 22.61
C ILE A 186 -12.50 26.64 22.80
N ALA A 187 -11.81 25.64 22.25
CA ALA A 187 -12.18 24.23 22.46
C ALA A 187 -12.08 23.80 23.93
N THR A 188 -11.13 24.35 24.68
CA THR A 188 -10.96 24.04 26.11
C THR A 188 -12.05 24.71 26.95
N THR A 189 -12.38 25.97 26.67
CA THR A 189 -13.50 26.70 27.29
C THR A 189 -14.82 25.99 27.04
N LEU A 190 -15.10 25.61 25.80
CA LEU A 190 -16.36 24.94 25.45
C LEU A 190 -16.46 23.52 26.03
N ARG A 191 -15.34 22.80 26.19
CA ARG A 191 -15.31 21.55 26.96
C ARG A 191 -15.63 21.77 28.43
N GLY A 192 -15.13 22.86 29.03
CA GLY A 192 -15.50 23.27 30.39
C GLY A 192 -16.99 23.60 30.56
N MET A 193 -17.65 24.03 29.48
CA MET A 193 -19.10 24.28 29.42
C MET A 193 -19.92 23.03 29.07
N GLY A 194 -19.31 21.84 29.00
CA GLY A 194 -20.00 20.58 28.71
C GLY A 194 -20.08 20.20 27.23
N HIS A 195 -19.50 20.99 26.33
CA HIS A 195 -19.42 20.63 24.91
C HIS A 195 -18.12 19.86 24.64
N ASP A 196 -18.20 18.53 24.52
CA ASP A 196 -17.06 17.71 24.11
C ASP A 196 -16.69 18.00 22.64
N ILE A 197 -15.75 18.92 22.39
CA ILE A 197 -15.39 19.34 21.04
C ILE A 197 -13.87 19.44 20.85
N SER A 198 -13.43 19.18 19.62
CA SER A 198 -12.03 19.31 19.25
C SER A 198 -11.72 20.69 18.67
N LYS A 199 -10.45 21.12 18.74
CA LYS A 199 -9.93 22.31 18.03
C LYS A 199 -10.34 22.32 16.55
N ALA A 200 -10.26 21.16 15.88
CA ALA A 200 -10.63 21.03 14.48
C ALA A 200 -12.12 21.30 14.25
N THR A 201 -12.98 20.86 15.18
CA THR A 201 -14.42 21.12 15.14
C THR A 201 -14.72 22.61 15.31
N VAL A 202 -14.03 23.31 16.22
CA VAL A 202 -14.17 24.75 16.44
C VAL A 202 -13.75 25.53 15.19
N ASN A 203 -12.57 25.24 14.65
CA ASN A 203 -12.05 25.90 13.45
C ASN A 203 -13.03 25.74 12.27
N ARG A 204 -13.49 24.51 12.02
CA ARG A 204 -14.46 24.23 10.94
C ARG A 204 -15.76 25.03 11.12
N ARG A 205 -16.32 25.09 12.34
CA ARG A 205 -17.57 25.84 12.61
C ARG A 205 -17.43 27.35 12.44
N TYR A 206 -16.27 27.89 12.81
CA TYR A 206 -15.98 29.30 12.60
C TYR A 206 -15.85 29.65 11.11
N LEU A 207 -15.19 28.79 10.32
CA LEU A 207 -15.09 28.97 8.88
C LEU A 207 -16.45 28.83 8.18
N GLU A 208 -17.26 27.81 8.54
CA GLU A 208 -18.65 27.65 8.06
C GLU A 208 -19.47 28.93 8.31
N TYR A 209 -19.34 29.54 9.50
CA TYR A 209 -20.02 30.80 9.83
C TYR A 209 -19.54 31.95 8.95
N LYS A 210 -18.22 32.12 8.77
CA LYS A 210 -17.67 33.19 7.92
C LYS A 210 -18.12 33.08 6.46
N GLU A 211 -18.15 31.88 5.90
CA GLU A 211 -18.62 31.63 4.53
C GLU A 211 -20.10 32.00 4.37
N VAL A 212 -20.93 31.63 5.34
CA VAL A 212 -22.36 31.98 5.34
C VAL A 212 -22.54 33.49 5.43
N VAL A 213 -21.88 34.18 6.36
CA VAL A 213 -21.99 35.64 6.50
C VAL A 213 -21.52 36.36 5.23
N GLN A 214 -20.41 35.93 4.63
CA GLN A 214 -19.92 36.52 3.37
C GLN A 214 -20.83 36.27 2.16
N SER A 215 -21.72 35.27 2.22
CA SER A 215 -22.68 35.02 1.14
C SER A 215 -23.95 35.89 1.21
N TYR A 216 -24.15 36.60 2.31
CA TYR A 216 -25.29 37.51 2.54
C TYR A 216 -24.91 38.99 2.56
N GLU A 217 -23.62 39.31 2.45
CA GLU A 217 -23.09 40.66 2.18
C GLU A 217 -22.89 40.88 0.68
#